data_AF-A0A259SMZ6-F1
#
_entry.id   AF-A0A259SMZ6-F1
#
_cell.length_a   1.000
_cell.length_b   1.000
_cell.length_c   1.000
_cell.angle_alpha   90.00
_cell.angle_beta   90.00
_cell.angle_gamma   90.00
#
_symmetry.space_group_name_H-M   'P 1'
#
loop_
_entity.id
_entity.type
_entity.pdbx_description
1 polymer ?
#
loop_
_entity_poly.entity_id
_entity_poly.type
_entity_poly.pdbx_seq_one_letter_code
_entity_poly.pdbx_strand_id
1 'polypeptide(L)'
;MSTTSALRQGQGPNRQAQGPNPIDPSVDHALRLIVTGASTEATCTTDLAAGPWNFDTIPGYGPGSSMGDVIPTGAPRQGELPSSYREADEDELHERIRAAKATLGERVVVLGHFYQREEVVRHADHVGDSFQLAGFAKQHPDAEAIVFCGVHFMAETADLLSGEDQAVILPNLAAGCSMADMADIDQVEDCWEQLADVLGPLDEPDADGLVPVIPVTYMNSSAAIKGFVGRHGGIVCTSSNARTVLEWAFARGRRVLFFPDQHLGRNTAKAMGVPLAQMPMWNPRRPLGGSSADELQDSRVIL
;
A
#
# COMPACT_ATOMS: atom_id res chain seq x y z
N MET A 1 8.17 87.39 -22.16
CA MET A 1 7.99 87.29 -20.70
C MET A 1 7.46 85.90 -20.39
N SER A 2 8.15 85.20 -19.50
CA SER A 2 7.84 83.92 -18.84
C SER A 2 7.53 82.68 -19.67
N THR A 3 8.54 81.81 -19.81
CA THR A 3 8.36 80.35 -19.74
C THR A 3 9.33 79.77 -18.71
N THR A 4 8.78 78.91 -17.86
CA THR A 4 9.31 78.44 -16.58
C THR A 4 10.16 77.17 -16.74
N SER A 5 11.11 77.03 -15.81
CA SER A 5 12.12 75.99 -15.64
C SER A 5 11.63 74.73 -14.89
N ALA A 6 12.40 73.64 -15.04
CA ALA A 6 12.62 72.49 -14.12
C ALA A 6 11.50 71.42 -14.03
N LEU A 7 11.74 70.11 -13.87
CA LEU A 7 12.85 69.32 -13.33
C LEU A 7 12.94 67.94 -14.04
N ARG A 8 14.18 67.42 -14.22
CA ARG A 8 14.44 66.01 -14.52
C ARG A 8 14.48 65.21 -13.22
N GLN A 9 13.74 64.11 -13.13
CA GLN A 9 13.91 63.09 -12.09
C GLN A 9 14.64 61.88 -12.69
N GLY A 10 15.72 61.47 -12.03
CA GLY A 10 16.50 60.28 -12.39
C GLY A 10 15.81 59.00 -11.93
N GLN A 11 15.80 57.99 -12.80
CA GLN A 11 15.38 56.62 -12.49
C GLN A 11 16.56 55.88 -11.84
N GLY A 12 16.38 55.44 -10.59
CA GLY A 12 17.24 54.43 -9.97
C GLY A 12 16.83 53.00 -10.40
N PRO A 13 17.71 52.00 -10.24
CA PRO A 13 17.46 50.64 -10.71
C PRO A 13 16.36 49.95 -9.91
N ASN A 14 15.42 49.38 -10.65
CA ASN A 14 14.23 48.66 -10.20
C ASN A 14 14.65 47.37 -9.45
N ARG A 15 14.51 47.33 -8.11
CA ARG A 15 14.55 46.07 -7.35
C ARG A 15 13.23 45.35 -7.59
N GLN A 16 13.20 44.40 -8.52
CA GLN A 16 12.12 43.44 -8.59
C GLN A 16 12.10 42.63 -7.30
N ALA A 17 11.03 42.80 -6.52
CA ALA A 17 10.71 41.92 -5.40
C ALA A 17 10.46 40.51 -5.96
N GLN A 18 11.33 39.56 -5.64
CA GLN A 18 11.08 38.14 -5.87
C GLN A 18 9.85 37.76 -5.04
N GLY A 19 8.79 37.30 -5.71
CA GLY A 19 7.64 36.71 -5.03
C GLY A 19 8.04 35.47 -4.23
N PRO A 20 7.16 34.96 -3.34
CA PRO A 20 7.46 33.74 -2.59
C PRO A 20 7.82 32.63 -3.57
N ASN A 21 8.93 31.93 -3.29
CA ASN A 21 9.35 30.76 -4.06
C ASN A 21 8.15 29.81 -4.22
N PRO A 22 7.91 29.24 -5.40
CA PRO A 22 6.86 28.24 -5.56
C PRO A 22 7.10 27.13 -4.54
N ILE A 23 6.04 26.78 -3.80
CA ILE A 23 6.07 25.68 -2.84
C ILE A 23 6.33 24.41 -3.64
N ASP A 24 7.46 23.77 -3.39
CA ASP A 24 7.75 22.43 -3.88
C ASP A 24 7.00 21.43 -2.97
N PRO A 25 5.99 20.70 -3.50
CA PRO A 25 5.22 19.78 -2.69
C PRO A 25 5.95 18.46 -2.41
N SER A 26 7.15 18.25 -2.97
CA SER A 26 7.91 17.02 -2.79
C SER A 26 8.48 16.91 -1.38
N VAL A 27 8.01 15.90 -0.65
CA VAL A 27 8.56 15.53 0.66
C VAL A 27 10.04 15.13 0.54
N ASP A 28 10.43 14.46 -0.54
CA ASP A 28 11.83 14.08 -0.79
C ASP A 28 12.74 15.31 -0.91
N HIS A 29 12.32 16.32 -1.68
CA HIS A 29 13.11 17.55 -1.82
C HIS A 29 13.21 18.31 -0.49
N ALA A 30 12.12 18.39 0.28
CA ALA A 30 12.16 18.97 1.62
C ALA A 30 13.16 18.24 2.53
N LEU A 31 13.16 16.90 2.52
CA LEU A 31 14.09 16.08 3.28
C LEU A 31 15.55 16.26 2.84
N ARG A 32 15.82 16.32 1.52
CA ARG A 32 17.16 16.60 0.99
C ARG A 32 17.64 17.99 1.43
N LEU A 33 16.77 19.00 1.42
CA LEU A 33 17.10 20.34 1.91
C LEU A 33 17.40 20.34 3.41
N ILE A 34 16.64 19.60 4.22
CA ILE A 34 16.90 19.45 5.66
C ILE A 34 18.26 18.78 5.89
N VAL A 35 18.55 17.67 5.21
CA VAL A 35 19.79 16.89 5.39
C VAL A 35 21.03 17.64 4.90
N THR A 36 20.90 18.43 3.84
CA THR A 36 21.98 19.30 3.34
C THR A 36 22.16 20.59 4.15
N GLY A 37 21.30 20.83 5.14
CA GLY A 37 21.31 22.05 5.97
C GLY A 37 20.76 23.30 5.27
N ALA A 38 20.13 23.13 4.11
CA ALA A 38 19.47 24.19 3.35
C ALA A 38 18.06 24.53 3.86
N SER A 39 17.49 23.73 4.76
CA SER A 39 16.22 23.98 5.46
C SER A 39 16.31 23.63 6.95
N THR A 40 15.57 24.35 7.79
CA THR A 40 15.44 24.11 9.24
C THR A 40 14.06 23.58 9.65
N GLU A 41 13.25 23.17 8.66
CA GLU A 41 11.93 22.59 8.92
C GLU A 41 12.03 21.25 9.66
N ALA A 42 11.00 20.94 10.46
CA ALA A 42 10.96 19.75 11.29
C ALA A 42 10.23 18.59 10.57
N THR A 43 10.80 17.40 10.63
CA THR A 43 10.22 16.15 10.11
C THR A 43 10.27 15.05 11.17
N CYS A 44 9.41 14.05 11.06
CA CYS A 44 9.40 12.88 11.94
C CYS A 44 10.71 12.06 11.84
N THR A 45 11.34 12.03 10.67
CA THR A 45 12.65 11.40 10.45
C THR A 45 13.29 11.95 9.16
N THR A 46 14.62 11.91 9.08
CA THR A 46 15.41 12.20 7.87
C THR A 46 15.93 10.93 7.18
N ASP A 47 15.63 9.75 7.70
CA ASP A 47 16.18 8.46 7.22
C ASP A 47 15.84 8.17 5.75
N LEU A 48 14.74 8.76 5.24
CA LEU A 48 14.34 8.68 3.84
C LEU A 48 15.39 9.27 2.88
N ALA A 49 16.23 10.19 3.34
CA ALA A 49 17.29 10.82 2.53
C ALA A 49 18.51 9.91 2.32
N ALA A 50 18.68 8.87 3.13
CA ALA A 50 19.75 7.90 2.90
C ALA A 50 19.45 7.04 1.66
N GLY A 51 20.52 6.62 0.98
CA GLY A 51 20.42 5.77 -0.21
C GLY A 51 19.68 4.47 0.12
N PRO A 52 18.74 4.02 -0.74
CA PRO A 52 17.88 2.87 -0.45
C PRO A 52 18.64 1.55 -0.26
N TRP A 53 19.90 1.50 -0.70
CA TRP A 53 20.80 0.34 -0.61
C TRP A 53 21.61 0.25 0.69
N ASN A 54 21.50 1.25 1.58
CA ASN A 54 22.34 1.33 2.79
C ASN A 54 21.80 0.52 3.99
N PHE A 55 20.76 -0.31 3.82
CA PHE A 55 19.91 -0.67 4.95
C PHE A 55 19.83 -2.15 5.35
N ASP A 56 20.42 -3.10 4.64
CA ASP A 56 20.13 -4.52 4.93
C ASP A 56 21.04 -5.20 5.97
N THR A 57 21.61 -4.44 6.91
CA THR A 57 22.30 -5.08 8.06
C THR A 57 21.32 -5.57 9.14
N ILE A 58 20.12 -4.98 9.25
CA ILE A 58 19.09 -5.35 10.22
C ILE A 58 17.72 -5.32 9.52
N PRO A 59 16.92 -6.41 9.55
CA PRO A 59 15.58 -6.43 8.95
C PRO A 59 14.66 -5.37 9.57
N GLY A 60 13.95 -4.63 8.71
CA GLY A 60 12.92 -3.68 9.10
C GLY A 60 12.17 -3.20 7.86
N TYR A 61 11.03 -2.52 8.04
CA TYR A 61 10.25 -1.96 6.93
C TYR A 61 10.91 -0.77 6.22
N GLY A 62 12.10 -0.37 6.68
CA GLY A 62 12.84 0.76 6.15
C GLY A 62 12.26 2.13 6.53
N PRO A 63 12.89 3.21 6.03
CA PRO A 63 12.48 4.58 6.32
C PRO A 63 11.05 4.90 5.85
N GLY A 64 10.30 5.66 6.66
CA GLY A 64 8.93 6.09 6.32
C GLY A 64 7.82 5.14 6.82
N SER A 65 8.18 3.96 7.30
CA SER A 65 7.26 3.05 8.00
C SER A 65 7.04 3.46 9.46
N SER A 66 5.99 2.94 10.11
CA SER A 66 5.77 3.17 11.54
C SER A 66 6.95 2.65 12.35
N MET A 67 7.52 3.52 13.19
CA MET A 67 8.67 3.20 14.05
C MET A 67 8.36 2.15 15.13
N GLY A 68 7.08 1.90 15.40
CA GLY A 68 6.64 0.91 16.38
C GLY A 68 6.39 -0.48 15.78
N ASP A 69 6.41 -0.61 14.46
CA ASP A 69 6.04 -1.84 13.79
C ASP A 69 7.26 -2.76 13.69
N VAL A 70 7.13 -3.96 14.24
CA VAL A 70 8.19 -4.97 14.21
C VAL A 70 7.96 -5.86 13.00
N ILE A 71 8.96 -5.97 12.13
CA ILE A 71 8.88 -6.85 10.96
C ILE A 71 8.74 -8.32 11.41
N PRO A 72 7.90 -9.14 10.74
CA PRO A 72 7.68 -10.53 11.11
C PRO A 72 8.96 -11.37 11.19
N THR A 73 8.98 -12.32 12.11
CA THR A 73 10.10 -13.26 12.25
C THR A 73 10.11 -14.20 11.05
N GLY A 74 11.10 -14.03 10.16
CA GLY A 74 11.19 -14.78 8.90
C GLY A 74 11.02 -13.94 7.64
N ALA A 75 10.83 -12.62 7.78
CA ALA A 75 10.84 -11.72 6.63
C ALA A 75 12.12 -11.90 5.78
N PRO A 76 11.99 -11.88 4.45
CA PRO A 76 13.11 -12.12 3.56
C PRO A 76 14.20 -11.07 3.76
N ARG A 77 15.45 -11.52 3.78
CA ARG A 77 16.60 -10.63 3.79
C ARG A 77 17.07 -10.42 2.37
N GLN A 78 17.06 -9.17 1.93
CA GLN A 78 17.63 -8.82 0.65
C GLN A 78 19.16 -9.02 0.70
N GLY A 79 19.70 -9.68 -0.32
CA GLY A 79 21.15 -9.82 -0.47
C GLY A 79 21.79 -8.51 -0.90
N GLU A 80 23.08 -8.33 -0.61
CA GLU A 80 23.81 -7.16 -1.12
C GLU A 80 23.81 -7.14 -2.65
N LEU A 81 23.49 -5.97 -3.22
CA LEU A 81 23.65 -5.74 -4.65
C LEU A 81 25.14 -5.72 -5.02
N PRO A 82 25.51 -6.19 -6.24
CA PRO A 82 26.88 -6.09 -6.74
C PRO A 82 27.41 -4.66 -6.66
N SER A 83 28.71 -4.49 -6.38
CA SER A 83 29.35 -3.17 -6.25
C SER A 83 29.11 -2.29 -7.47
N SER A 84 29.07 -2.89 -8.66
CA SER A 84 28.79 -2.20 -9.92
C SER A 84 27.43 -1.48 -9.96
N TYR A 85 26.47 -1.84 -9.12
CA TYR A 85 25.19 -1.12 -8.98
C TYR A 85 25.19 -0.15 -7.81
N ARG A 86 25.90 -0.47 -6.71
CA ARG A 86 25.98 0.38 -5.52
C ARG A 86 26.86 1.61 -5.71
N GLU A 87 27.89 1.49 -6.54
CA GLU A 87 28.90 2.54 -6.78
C GLU A 87 28.63 3.33 -8.07
N ALA A 88 27.68 2.86 -8.90
CA ALA A 88 27.26 3.58 -10.10
C ALA A 88 26.53 4.87 -9.73
N ASP A 89 26.74 5.92 -10.50
CA ASP A 89 25.96 7.15 -10.37
C ASP A 89 24.54 6.99 -10.95
N GLU A 90 23.68 7.97 -10.67
CA GLU A 90 22.27 7.93 -11.06
C GLU A 90 22.08 7.88 -12.58
N ASP A 91 22.89 8.61 -13.34
CA ASP A 91 22.83 8.64 -14.81
C ASP A 91 23.22 7.27 -15.40
N GLU A 92 24.26 6.64 -14.86
CA GLU A 92 24.68 5.30 -15.26
C GLU A 92 23.58 4.27 -14.96
N LEU A 93 22.95 4.31 -13.78
CA LEU A 93 21.85 3.43 -13.42
C LEU A 93 20.65 3.61 -14.37
N HIS A 94 20.34 4.87 -14.72
CA HIS A 94 19.28 5.17 -15.68
C HIS A 94 19.56 4.64 -17.07
N GLU A 95 20.79 4.79 -17.58
CA GLU A 95 21.18 4.25 -18.88
C GLU A 95 21.13 2.71 -18.89
N ARG A 96 21.55 2.06 -17.80
CA ARG A 96 21.46 0.60 -17.66
C ARG A 96 20.01 0.11 -17.70
N ILE A 97 19.08 0.79 -17.01
CA ILE A 97 17.65 0.45 -17.05
C ILE A 97 17.10 0.62 -18.47
N ARG A 98 17.40 1.73 -19.15
CA ARG A 98 16.97 1.98 -20.53
C ARG A 98 17.51 0.93 -21.51
N ALA A 99 18.79 0.60 -21.39
CA ALA A 99 19.43 -0.42 -22.22
C ALA A 99 18.80 -1.82 -22.00
N ALA A 100 18.51 -2.18 -20.75
CA ALA A 100 17.83 -3.43 -20.42
C ALA A 100 16.40 -3.46 -21.00
N LYS A 101 15.60 -2.41 -20.78
CA LYS A 101 14.25 -2.29 -21.37
C LYS A 101 14.28 -2.37 -22.89
N ALA A 102 15.21 -1.68 -23.54
CA ALA A 102 15.36 -1.72 -25.00
C ALA A 102 15.74 -3.12 -25.52
N THR A 103 16.55 -3.87 -24.76
CA THR A 103 16.96 -5.24 -25.11
C THR A 103 15.83 -6.25 -24.93
N LEU A 104 15.01 -6.07 -23.90
CA LEU A 104 13.91 -6.98 -23.56
C LEU A 104 12.65 -6.67 -24.38
N GLY A 105 12.42 -5.40 -24.72
CA GLY A 105 11.24 -4.94 -25.45
C GLY A 105 9.95 -5.24 -24.68
N GLU A 106 8.91 -5.66 -25.40
CA GLU A 106 7.60 -6.02 -24.83
C GLU A 106 7.64 -7.26 -23.90
N ARG A 107 8.76 -7.98 -23.84
CA ARG A 107 8.93 -9.13 -22.93
C ARG A 107 9.07 -8.70 -21.47
N VAL A 108 9.25 -7.41 -21.19
CA VAL A 108 9.30 -6.88 -19.83
C VAL A 108 8.34 -5.70 -19.69
N VAL A 109 7.61 -5.68 -18.57
CA VAL A 109 6.85 -4.50 -18.13
C VAL A 109 7.28 -4.09 -16.73
N VAL A 110 7.40 -2.79 -16.50
CA VAL A 110 7.77 -2.21 -15.20
C VAL A 110 6.55 -1.48 -14.63
N LEU A 111 6.09 -1.94 -13.46
CA LEU A 111 4.92 -1.38 -12.78
C LEU A 111 5.36 -0.55 -11.58
N GLY A 112 4.90 0.69 -11.47
CA GLY A 112 5.24 1.59 -10.35
C GLY A 112 4.02 1.96 -9.52
N HIS A 113 4.08 1.73 -8.20
CA HIS A 113 3.08 2.29 -7.30
C HIS A 113 3.23 3.82 -7.16
N PHE A 114 2.15 4.54 -6.87
CA PHE A 114 2.16 5.99 -6.64
C PHE A 114 3.16 6.48 -5.56
N TYR A 115 3.58 5.58 -4.67
CA TYR A 115 4.52 5.89 -3.58
C TYR A 115 5.99 5.61 -3.94
N GLN A 116 6.27 5.21 -5.17
CA GLN A 116 7.63 5.03 -5.63
C GLN A 116 8.35 6.37 -5.80
N ARG A 117 9.67 6.34 -5.67
CA ARG A 117 10.51 7.52 -5.88
C ARG A 117 10.54 7.91 -7.36
N GLU A 118 10.80 9.19 -7.65
CA GLU A 118 10.80 9.72 -9.01
C GLU A 118 11.77 8.96 -9.93
N GLU A 119 12.95 8.61 -9.41
CA GLU A 119 13.96 7.84 -10.14
C GLU A 119 13.49 6.45 -10.58
N VAL A 120 12.46 5.90 -9.94
CA VAL A 120 11.81 4.63 -10.30
C VAL A 120 10.62 4.88 -11.22
N VAL A 121 9.75 5.83 -10.86
CA VAL A 121 8.52 6.15 -11.61
C VAL A 121 8.82 6.51 -13.06
N ARG A 122 9.92 7.21 -13.33
CA ARG A 122 10.34 7.59 -14.69
C ARG A 122 10.61 6.41 -15.63
N HIS A 123 10.80 5.19 -15.10
CA HIS A 123 11.03 3.97 -15.87
C HIS A 123 9.82 3.03 -15.90
N ALA A 124 8.75 3.36 -15.18
CA ALA A 124 7.54 2.55 -15.14
C ALA A 124 6.75 2.70 -16.46
N ASP A 125 6.28 1.56 -16.99
CA ASP A 125 5.37 1.50 -18.13
C ASP A 125 3.93 1.83 -17.70
N HIS A 126 3.61 1.57 -16.42
CA HIS A 126 2.35 1.98 -15.81
C HIS A 126 2.54 2.42 -14.37
N VAL A 127 1.82 3.48 -13.98
CA VAL A 127 1.80 4.01 -12.62
C VAL A 127 0.38 4.01 -12.11
N GLY A 128 0.14 3.38 -10.95
CA GLY A 128 -1.22 3.13 -10.48
C GLY A 128 -1.31 2.71 -9.01
N ASP A 129 -2.56 2.56 -8.53
CA ASP A 129 -2.84 1.86 -7.28
C ASP A 129 -2.73 0.33 -7.46
N SER A 130 -2.85 -0.42 -6.36
CA SER A 130 -2.70 -1.89 -6.39
C SER A 130 -3.65 -2.61 -7.35
N PHE A 131 -4.88 -2.11 -7.52
CA PHE A 131 -5.86 -2.74 -8.41
C PHE A 131 -5.55 -2.43 -9.88
N GLN A 132 -5.19 -1.18 -10.17
CA GLN A 132 -4.77 -0.76 -11.51
C GLN A 132 -3.54 -1.54 -11.97
N LEU A 133 -2.54 -1.69 -11.11
CA LEU A 133 -1.31 -2.41 -11.45
C LEU A 133 -1.56 -3.90 -11.69
N ALA A 134 -2.37 -4.55 -10.85
CA ALA A 134 -2.73 -5.96 -11.03
C ALA A 134 -3.57 -6.17 -12.32
N GLY A 135 -4.48 -5.23 -12.63
CA GLY A 135 -5.23 -5.24 -13.87
C GLY A 135 -4.35 -5.01 -15.11
N PHE A 136 -3.36 -4.11 -15.01
CA PHE A 136 -2.40 -3.86 -16.08
C PHE A 136 -1.53 -5.10 -16.35
N ALA A 137 -1.02 -5.76 -15.32
CA ALA A 137 -0.28 -7.03 -15.45
C ALA A 137 -1.07 -8.05 -16.29
N LYS A 138 -2.34 -8.25 -15.95
CA LYS A 138 -3.25 -9.16 -16.67
C LYS A 138 -3.50 -8.77 -18.14
N GLN A 139 -3.40 -7.48 -18.48
CA GLN A 139 -3.59 -6.98 -19.84
C GLN A 139 -2.37 -7.17 -20.74
N HIS A 140 -1.24 -7.61 -20.19
CA HIS A 140 0.02 -7.82 -20.91
C HIS A 140 0.45 -9.29 -20.84
N PRO A 141 -0.30 -10.22 -21.45
CA PRO A 141 0.00 -11.66 -21.39
C PRO A 141 1.28 -12.05 -22.12
N ASP A 142 1.77 -11.22 -23.04
CA ASP A 142 2.99 -11.46 -23.82
C ASP A 142 4.28 -11.07 -23.06
N ALA A 143 4.16 -10.43 -21.89
CA ALA A 143 5.29 -10.07 -21.06
C ALA A 143 5.81 -11.30 -20.31
N GLU A 144 7.06 -11.71 -20.58
CA GLU A 144 7.74 -12.79 -19.85
C GLU A 144 8.07 -12.38 -18.41
N ALA A 145 8.32 -11.08 -18.16
CA ALA A 145 8.67 -10.56 -16.85
C ALA A 145 7.89 -9.29 -16.49
N ILE A 146 7.37 -9.26 -15.27
CA ILE A 146 6.68 -8.11 -14.66
C ILE A 146 7.52 -7.63 -13.48
N VAL A 147 8.24 -6.53 -13.66
CA VAL A 147 9.02 -5.91 -12.57
C VAL A 147 8.09 -5.03 -11.76
N PHE A 148 7.76 -5.47 -10.55
CA PHE A 148 6.80 -4.80 -9.68
C PHE A 148 7.50 -3.90 -8.67
N CYS A 149 7.58 -2.60 -8.98
CA CYS A 149 8.09 -1.57 -8.08
C CYS A 149 6.99 -1.17 -7.07
N GLY A 150 6.85 -1.98 -6.03
CA GLY A 150 5.86 -1.83 -4.97
C GLY A 150 6.28 -2.61 -3.73
N VAL A 151 5.30 -3.18 -3.04
CA VAL A 151 5.48 -4.02 -1.83
C VAL A 151 4.98 -5.44 -2.08
N HIS A 152 5.38 -6.37 -1.19
CA HIS A 152 5.20 -7.81 -1.34
C HIS A 152 3.79 -8.24 -1.73
N PHE A 153 2.77 -7.84 -0.96
CA PHE A 153 1.39 -8.25 -1.25
C PHE A 153 0.88 -7.76 -2.61
N MET A 154 1.39 -6.63 -3.12
CA MET A 154 0.99 -6.11 -4.42
C MET A 154 1.59 -6.96 -5.53
N ALA A 155 2.85 -7.34 -5.39
CA ALA A 155 3.53 -8.26 -6.31
C ALA A 155 2.85 -9.64 -6.31
N GLU A 156 2.52 -10.19 -5.14
CA GLU A 156 1.74 -11.43 -5.02
C GLU A 156 0.39 -11.33 -5.75
N THR A 157 -0.28 -10.18 -5.69
CA THR A 157 -1.57 -10.02 -6.37
C THR A 157 -1.41 -9.93 -7.89
N ALA A 158 -0.33 -9.31 -8.37
CA ALA A 158 -0.01 -9.35 -9.80
C ALA A 158 0.29 -10.79 -10.24
N ASP A 159 1.04 -11.54 -9.43
CA ASP A 159 1.37 -12.95 -9.69
C ASP A 159 0.13 -13.84 -9.78
N LEU A 160 -0.81 -13.67 -8.84
CA LEU A 160 -2.12 -14.36 -8.86
C LEU A 160 -2.95 -14.11 -10.14
N LEU A 161 -2.72 -12.99 -10.84
CA LEU A 161 -3.44 -12.65 -12.08
C LEU A 161 -2.61 -12.87 -13.36
N SER A 162 -1.32 -13.20 -13.22
CA SER A 162 -0.40 -13.42 -14.33
C SER A 162 -0.51 -14.86 -14.85
N GLY A 163 -0.07 -15.07 -16.10
CA GLY A 163 -0.01 -16.40 -16.71
C GLY A 163 1.14 -17.25 -16.15
N GLU A 164 1.05 -18.58 -16.33
CA GLU A 164 2.06 -19.54 -15.83
C GLU A 164 3.47 -19.30 -16.41
N ASP A 165 3.56 -18.72 -17.60
CA ASP A 165 4.82 -18.40 -18.29
C ASP A 165 5.39 -17.01 -17.93
N GLN A 166 4.69 -16.24 -17.08
CA GLN A 166 5.10 -14.91 -16.66
C GLN A 166 5.78 -14.95 -15.30
N ALA A 167 6.88 -14.20 -15.15
CA ALA A 167 7.57 -14.05 -13.87
C ALA A 167 7.28 -12.68 -13.26
N VAL A 168 6.67 -12.64 -12.08
CA VAL A 168 6.56 -11.41 -11.29
C VAL A 168 7.79 -11.24 -10.40
N ILE A 169 8.51 -10.13 -10.61
CA ILE A 169 9.77 -9.82 -9.95
C ILE A 169 9.56 -8.64 -9.01
N LEU A 170 9.68 -8.87 -7.70
CA LEU A 170 9.78 -7.81 -6.71
C LEU A 170 11.27 -7.48 -6.47
N PRO A 171 11.75 -6.27 -6.84
CA PRO A 171 13.18 -5.95 -6.78
C PRO A 171 13.80 -6.04 -5.38
N ASN A 172 13.02 -5.75 -4.35
CA ASN A 172 13.42 -5.86 -2.96
C ASN A 172 12.39 -6.70 -2.19
N LEU A 173 12.75 -7.93 -1.83
CA LEU A 173 11.85 -8.83 -1.11
C LEU A 173 11.48 -8.31 0.28
N ALA A 174 12.32 -7.48 0.89
CA ALA A 174 12.05 -6.85 2.18
C ALA A 174 11.04 -5.69 2.10
N ALA A 175 10.57 -5.31 0.89
CA ALA A 175 9.54 -4.29 0.71
C ALA A 175 8.17 -4.80 1.21
N GLY A 176 7.98 -4.76 2.54
CA GLY A 176 6.75 -5.19 3.21
C GLY A 176 5.72 -4.08 3.38
N CYS A 177 4.59 -4.42 4.00
CA CYS A 177 3.58 -3.47 4.41
C CYS A 177 3.10 -3.84 5.81
N SER A 178 3.36 -2.98 6.80
CA SER A 178 3.00 -3.30 8.18
C SER A 178 1.49 -3.47 8.40
N MET A 179 0.65 -2.82 7.59
CA MET A 179 -0.79 -3.04 7.59
C MET A 179 -1.16 -4.45 7.10
N ALA A 180 -0.46 -4.98 6.10
CA ALA A 180 -0.69 -6.35 5.64
C ALA A 180 -0.27 -7.37 6.70
N ASP A 181 0.73 -7.04 7.51
CA ASP A 181 1.26 -7.88 8.59
C ASP A 181 0.48 -7.74 9.92
N MET A 182 -0.59 -6.93 9.95
CA MET A 182 -1.49 -6.85 11.13
C MET A 182 -2.32 -8.11 11.35
N ALA A 183 -2.46 -8.95 10.32
CA ALA A 183 -3.09 -10.26 10.38
C ALA A 183 -2.22 -11.28 9.67
N ASP A 184 -2.00 -12.43 10.30
CA ASP A 184 -1.43 -13.61 9.66
C ASP A 184 -2.50 -14.68 9.43
N ILE A 185 -2.18 -15.68 8.61
CA ILE A 185 -3.16 -16.70 8.23
C ILE A 185 -3.62 -17.54 9.43
N ASP A 186 -2.71 -17.87 10.35
CA ASP A 186 -3.02 -18.70 11.51
C ASP A 186 -4.02 -17.97 12.43
N GLN A 187 -3.83 -16.66 12.65
CA GLN A 187 -4.76 -15.82 13.41
C GLN A 187 -6.15 -15.74 12.76
N VAL A 188 -6.21 -15.72 11.43
CA VAL A 188 -7.48 -15.65 10.68
C VAL A 188 -8.21 -16.99 10.75
N GLU A 189 -7.50 -18.12 10.64
CA GLU A 189 -8.07 -19.45 10.81
C GLU A 189 -8.56 -19.67 12.24
N ASP A 190 -7.77 -19.31 13.26
CA ASP A 190 -8.17 -19.36 14.68
C ASP A 190 -9.40 -18.48 14.97
N CYS A 191 -9.49 -17.31 14.33
CA CYS A 191 -10.66 -16.43 14.42
C CYS A 191 -11.89 -17.10 13.83
N TRP A 192 -11.76 -17.68 12.64
CA TRP A 192 -12.85 -18.35 11.94
C TRP A 192 -13.39 -19.54 12.72
N GLU A 193 -12.52 -20.38 13.28
CA GLU A 193 -12.92 -21.51 14.13
C GLU A 193 -13.71 -21.05 15.36
N GLN A 194 -13.21 -20.05 16.07
CA GLN A 194 -13.89 -19.50 17.25
C GLN A 194 -15.24 -18.84 16.91
N LEU A 195 -15.36 -18.21 15.73
CA LEU A 195 -16.64 -17.70 15.26
C LEU A 195 -17.61 -18.84 14.93
N ALA A 196 -17.12 -19.95 14.36
CA ALA A 196 -17.94 -21.11 14.06
C ALA A 196 -18.49 -21.78 15.33
N ASP A 197 -17.70 -21.82 16.41
CA ASP A 197 -18.16 -22.34 17.71
C ASP A 197 -19.35 -21.57 18.28
N VAL A 198 -19.45 -20.26 17.98
CA VAL A 198 -20.51 -19.37 18.50
C VAL A 198 -21.69 -19.24 17.55
N LEU A 199 -21.42 -19.17 16.24
CA LEU A 199 -22.40 -18.82 15.21
C LEU A 199 -22.85 -20.03 14.39
N GLY A 200 -22.26 -21.21 14.60
CA GLY A 200 -22.48 -22.42 13.82
C GLY A 200 -21.65 -22.46 12.54
N PRO A 201 -21.94 -23.41 11.62
CA PRO A 201 -21.20 -23.56 10.37
C PRO A 201 -21.23 -22.27 9.53
N LEU A 202 -20.08 -21.62 9.38
CA LEU A 202 -20.01 -20.26 8.81
C LEU A 202 -20.24 -20.19 7.31
N ASP A 203 -20.02 -21.29 6.60
CA ASP A 203 -20.18 -21.38 5.14
C ASP A 203 -21.54 -21.97 4.73
N GLU A 204 -22.39 -22.36 5.68
CA GLU A 204 -23.70 -22.95 5.39
C GLU A 204 -24.79 -21.88 5.36
N PRO A 205 -25.54 -21.75 4.26
CA PRO A 205 -26.63 -20.77 4.18
C PRO A 205 -27.81 -21.22 5.04
N ASP A 206 -28.43 -20.24 5.70
CA ASP A 206 -29.68 -20.44 6.45
C ASP A 206 -30.92 -20.50 5.53
N ALA A 207 -32.11 -20.53 6.14
CA ALA A 207 -33.38 -20.63 5.41
C ALA A 207 -33.65 -19.46 4.45
N ASP A 208 -33.03 -18.29 4.67
CA ASP A 208 -33.13 -17.13 3.77
C ASP A 208 -32.02 -17.13 2.70
N GLY A 209 -31.17 -18.17 2.67
CA GLY A 209 -30.04 -18.28 1.75
C GLY A 209 -28.83 -17.44 2.14
N LEU A 210 -28.77 -16.96 3.39
CA LEU A 210 -27.67 -16.14 3.89
C LEU A 210 -26.72 -16.96 4.77
N VAL A 211 -25.41 -16.82 4.58
CA VAL A 211 -24.42 -17.47 5.46
C VAL A 211 -24.22 -16.65 6.76
N PRO A 212 -23.79 -17.26 7.87
CA PRO A 212 -23.56 -16.54 9.12
C PRO A 212 -22.56 -15.39 9.03
N VAL A 213 -21.46 -15.58 8.29
CA VAL A 213 -20.35 -14.62 8.16
C VAL A 213 -19.80 -14.65 6.73
N ILE A 214 -19.61 -13.48 6.13
CA ILE A 214 -18.84 -13.31 4.88
C ILE A 214 -17.49 -12.68 5.23
N PRO A 215 -16.34 -13.33 4.94
CA PRO A 215 -15.05 -12.72 5.15
C PRO A 215 -14.74 -11.74 4.02
N VAL A 216 -14.25 -10.55 4.39
CA VAL A 216 -13.83 -9.49 3.49
C VAL A 216 -12.44 -9.04 3.92
N THR A 217 -11.46 -9.23 3.04
CA THR A 217 -10.10 -8.72 3.31
C THR A 217 -9.81 -7.48 2.48
N TYR A 218 -9.15 -6.51 3.06
CA TYR A 218 -8.52 -5.44 2.31
C TYR A 218 -7.40 -5.99 1.43
N MET A 219 -7.14 -5.32 0.30
CA MET A 219 -6.10 -5.65 -0.67
C MET A 219 -4.71 -5.76 -0.02
N ASN A 220 -4.46 -4.95 1.01
CA ASN A 220 -3.26 -4.99 1.85
C ASN A 220 -3.33 -6.19 2.81
N SER A 221 -3.11 -7.38 2.28
CA SER A 221 -3.14 -8.68 2.97
C SER A 221 -2.27 -9.68 2.21
N SER A 222 -1.82 -10.76 2.83
CA SER A 222 -1.05 -11.80 2.13
C SER A 222 -1.91 -12.57 1.10
N ALA A 223 -1.26 -13.21 0.13
CA ALA A 223 -1.91 -14.16 -0.77
C ALA A 223 -2.61 -15.31 -0.02
N ALA A 224 -2.02 -15.77 1.10
CA ALA A 224 -2.62 -16.80 1.95
C ALA A 224 -3.99 -16.38 2.50
N ILE A 225 -4.08 -15.14 3.02
CA ILE A 225 -5.34 -14.54 3.48
C ILE A 225 -6.34 -14.39 2.33
N LYS A 226 -5.92 -13.92 1.15
CA LYS A 226 -6.80 -13.84 -0.03
C LYS A 226 -7.34 -15.22 -0.41
N GLY A 227 -6.50 -16.24 -0.36
CA GLY A 227 -6.89 -17.63 -0.59
C GLY A 227 -7.91 -18.13 0.43
N PHE A 228 -7.70 -17.86 1.72
CA PHE A 228 -8.67 -18.15 2.79
C PHE A 228 -10.02 -17.50 2.50
N VAL A 229 -10.04 -16.19 2.24
CA VAL A 229 -11.25 -15.45 1.94
C VAL A 229 -11.99 -16.04 0.74
N GLY A 230 -11.27 -16.39 -0.33
CA GLY A 230 -11.85 -17.01 -1.51
C GLY A 230 -12.47 -18.40 -1.24
N ARG A 231 -11.83 -19.23 -0.39
CA ARG A 231 -12.35 -20.54 -0.01
C ARG A 231 -13.65 -20.45 0.79
N HIS A 232 -13.80 -19.42 1.62
CA HIS A 232 -14.98 -19.16 2.45
C HIS A 232 -16.00 -18.22 1.79
N GLY A 233 -16.03 -18.20 0.45
CA GLY A 233 -17.04 -17.45 -0.32
C GLY A 233 -16.99 -15.93 -0.16
N GLY A 234 -15.88 -15.40 0.36
CA GLY A 234 -15.64 -13.99 0.60
C GLY A 234 -15.10 -13.22 -0.60
N ILE A 235 -14.62 -12.01 -0.34
CA ILE A 235 -14.12 -11.11 -1.40
C ILE A 235 -13.02 -10.16 -0.91
N VAL A 236 -12.10 -9.80 -1.81
CA VAL A 236 -11.08 -8.77 -1.57
C VAL A 236 -11.64 -7.39 -1.91
N CYS A 237 -11.40 -6.39 -1.05
CA CYS A 237 -11.77 -5.00 -1.31
C CYS A 237 -10.56 -4.08 -1.40
N THR A 238 -10.78 -2.90 -1.98
CA THR A 238 -9.88 -1.73 -1.92
C THR A 238 -10.58 -0.58 -1.20
N SER A 239 -9.86 0.49 -0.87
CA SER A 239 -10.46 1.71 -0.33
C SER A 239 -11.46 2.35 -1.30
N SER A 240 -11.23 2.19 -2.61
CA SER A 240 -12.10 2.74 -3.67
C SER A 240 -13.40 1.96 -3.88
N ASN A 241 -13.49 0.68 -3.48
CA ASN A 241 -14.67 -0.15 -3.68
C ASN A 241 -15.30 -0.73 -2.40
N ALA A 242 -14.76 -0.41 -1.21
CA ALA A 242 -15.17 -0.98 0.07
C ALA A 242 -16.70 -0.92 0.31
N ARG A 243 -17.35 0.18 -0.06
CA ARG A 243 -18.81 0.32 0.07
C ARG A 243 -19.56 -0.71 -0.78
N THR A 244 -19.22 -0.82 -2.06
CA THR A 244 -19.85 -1.78 -2.98
C THR A 244 -19.62 -3.21 -2.52
N VAL A 245 -18.43 -3.50 -1.99
CA VAL A 245 -18.12 -4.81 -1.41
C VAL A 245 -18.97 -5.11 -0.18
N LEU A 246 -19.12 -4.17 0.75
CA LEU A 246 -19.98 -4.38 1.93
C LEU A 246 -21.47 -4.52 1.55
N GLU A 247 -21.95 -3.78 0.56
CA GLU A 247 -23.31 -3.95 0.02
C GLU A 247 -23.50 -5.37 -0.55
N TRP A 248 -22.50 -5.86 -1.31
CA TRP A 248 -22.48 -7.23 -1.82
C TRP A 248 -22.46 -8.29 -0.70
N ALA A 249 -21.68 -8.04 0.35
CA ALA A 249 -21.52 -8.96 1.48
C ALA A 249 -22.79 -9.02 2.34
N PHE A 250 -23.42 -7.89 2.66
CA PHE A 250 -24.68 -7.87 3.42
C PHE A 250 -25.87 -8.48 2.67
N ALA A 251 -25.80 -8.59 1.34
CA ALA A 251 -26.80 -9.31 0.57
C ALA A 251 -26.62 -10.84 0.60
N ARG A 252 -25.53 -11.35 1.18
CA ARG A 252 -25.14 -12.78 1.19
C ARG A 252 -24.88 -13.33 2.58
N GLY A 253 -24.54 -12.48 3.53
CA GLY A 253 -24.23 -12.86 4.89
C GLY A 253 -25.01 -12.05 5.90
N ARG A 254 -25.25 -12.65 7.07
CA ARG A 254 -25.80 -11.94 8.23
C ARG A 254 -24.80 -10.92 8.77
N ARG A 255 -23.50 -11.21 8.62
CA ARG A 255 -22.38 -10.43 9.18
C ARG A 255 -21.20 -10.41 8.22
N VAL A 256 -20.32 -9.45 8.40
CA VAL A 256 -19.05 -9.36 7.69
C VAL A 256 -17.90 -9.49 8.69
N LEU A 257 -16.91 -10.33 8.39
CA LEU A 257 -15.60 -10.29 9.06
C LEU A 257 -14.67 -9.46 8.18
N PHE A 258 -14.30 -8.24 8.61
CA PHE A 258 -13.52 -7.29 7.83
C PHE A 258 -12.12 -7.11 8.41
N PHE A 259 -11.07 -7.36 7.63
CA PHE A 259 -9.69 -7.31 8.11
C PHE A 259 -8.69 -6.94 7.01
N PRO A 260 -7.44 -6.55 7.33
CA PRO A 260 -6.94 -6.21 8.66
C PRO A 260 -7.23 -4.75 9.07
N ASP A 261 -7.67 -3.89 8.14
CA ASP A 261 -7.86 -2.46 8.42
C ASP A 261 -9.23 -2.19 9.07
N GLN A 262 -9.25 -2.20 10.41
CA GLN A 262 -10.43 -1.86 11.20
C GLN A 262 -11.00 -0.47 10.88
N HIS A 263 -10.19 0.49 10.42
CA HIS A 263 -10.67 1.85 10.15
C HIS A 263 -11.40 1.91 8.82
N LEU A 264 -10.89 1.24 7.79
CA LEU A 264 -11.60 1.10 6.53
C LEU A 264 -12.95 0.41 6.76
N GLY A 265 -12.95 -0.76 7.42
CA GLY A 265 -14.17 -1.51 7.72
C GLY A 265 -15.18 -0.69 8.55
N ARG A 266 -14.72 -0.12 9.68
CA ARG A 266 -15.57 0.67 10.59
C ARG A 266 -16.15 1.90 9.92
N ASN A 267 -15.33 2.68 9.20
CA ASN A 267 -15.79 3.94 8.61
C ASN A 267 -16.80 3.68 7.49
N THR A 268 -16.55 2.68 6.64
CA THR A 268 -17.48 2.30 5.58
C THR A 268 -18.80 1.78 6.16
N ALA A 269 -18.75 0.84 7.10
CA ALA A 269 -19.96 0.27 7.71
C ALA A 269 -20.77 1.31 8.50
N LYS A 270 -20.10 2.22 9.22
CA LYS A 270 -20.75 3.33 9.93
C LYS A 270 -21.46 4.28 8.96
N ALA A 271 -20.83 4.61 7.84
CA ALA A 271 -21.45 5.43 6.80
C ALA A 271 -22.67 4.75 6.15
N MET A 272 -22.74 3.41 6.20
CA MET A 272 -23.88 2.60 5.75
C MET A 272 -24.97 2.44 6.84
N GLY A 273 -24.80 3.06 8.01
CA GLY A 273 -25.79 3.05 9.09
C GLY A 273 -25.66 1.91 10.09
N VAL A 274 -24.60 1.10 10.03
CA VAL A 274 -24.34 0.08 11.06
C VAL A 274 -23.91 0.78 12.36
N PRO A 275 -24.55 0.51 13.51
CA PRO A 275 -24.17 1.09 14.79
C PRO A 275 -22.80 0.58 15.27
N LEU A 276 -22.03 1.44 15.96
CA LEU A 276 -20.73 1.06 16.52
C LEU A 276 -20.81 -0.10 17.53
N ALA A 277 -21.94 -0.24 18.24
CA ALA A 277 -22.17 -1.33 19.17
C ALA A 277 -22.27 -2.71 18.48
N GLN A 278 -22.51 -2.74 17.17
CA GLN A 278 -22.55 -3.96 16.36
C GLN A 278 -21.23 -4.17 15.58
N MET A 279 -20.16 -3.51 16.02
CA MET A 279 -18.82 -3.57 15.43
C MET A 279 -17.72 -3.98 16.40
N PRO A 280 -17.78 -5.20 16.99
CA PRO A 280 -16.74 -5.67 17.89
C PRO A 280 -15.38 -5.71 17.16
N MET A 281 -14.32 -5.35 17.88
CA MET A 281 -12.94 -5.49 17.42
C MET A 281 -12.38 -6.82 17.90
N TRP A 282 -11.85 -7.61 16.98
CA TRP A 282 -11.23 -8.88 17.25
C TRP A 282 -9.76 -8.69 17.64
N ASN A 283 -9.42 -9.06 18.87
CA ASN A 283 -8.02 -9.18 19.28
C ASN A 283 -7.61 -10.66 19.23
N PRO A 284 -6.70 -11.06 18.31
CA PRO A 284 -6.32 -12.48 18.14
C PRO A 284 -5.62 -13.07 19.38
N ARG A 285 -5.20 -12.25 20.35
CA ARG A 285 -4.56 -12.69 21.59
C ARG A 285 -5.55 -12.97 22.72
N ARG A 286 -6.86 -12.91 22.45
CA ARG A 286 -7.91 -13.11 23.46
C ARG A 286 -8.93 -14.15 22.96
N PRO A 287 -9.48 -14.98 23.85
CA PRO A 287 -10.62 -15.83 23.51
C PRO A 287 -11.77 -15.00 22.95
N LEU A 288 -12.38 -15.47 21.86
CA LEU A 288 -13.46 -14.81 21.13
C LEU A 288 -13.14 -13.36 20.74
N GLY A 289 -11.87 -13.06 20.47
CA GLY A 289 -11.42 -11.70 20.15
C GLY A 289 -11.51 -10.71 21.33
N GLY A 290 -11.90 -11.18 22.52
CA GLY A 290 -12.25 -10.33 23.66
C GLY A 290 -13.73 -9.95 23.73
N SER A 291 -14.58 -10.50 22.85
CA SER A 291 -16.04 -10.35 22.87
C SER A 291 -16.73 -11.50 23.60
N SER A 292 -17.96 -11.26 24.03
CA SER A 292 -18.90 -12.30 24.48
C SER A 292 -19.61 -12.95 23.30
N ALA A 293 -20.17 -14.15 23.52
CA ALA A 293 -20.98 -14.83 22.51
C ALA A 293 -22.18 -13.99 22.05
N ASP A 294 -22.85 -13.31 22.99
CA ASP A 294 -24.00 -12.44 22.70
C ASP A 294 -23.59 -11.25 21.82
N GLU A 295 -22.44 -10.61 22.10
CA GLU A 295 -21.92 -9.53 21.26
C GLU A 295 -21.62 -10.00 19.84
N LEU A 296 -21.09 -11.21 19.66
CA LEU A 296 -20.82 -11.79 18.35
C LEU A 296 -22.13 -12.14 17.62
N GLN A 297 -23.13 -12.67 18.33
CA GLN A 297 -24.46 -12.92 17.77
C GLN A 297 -25.15 -11.63 17.32
N ASP A 298 -25.05 -10.54 18.08
CA ASP A 298 -25.65 -9.25 17.75
C ASP A 298 -24.84 -8.41 16.75
N SER A 299 -23.60 -8.84 16.44
CA SER A 299 -22.72 -8.09 15.55
C SER A 299 -23.22 -8.06 14.10
N ARG A 300 -22.80 -7.02 13.37
CA ARG A 300 -23.03 -6.85 11.93
C ARG A 300 -21.71 -6.81 11.16
N VAL A 301 -20.66 -6.25 11.75
CA VAL A 301 -19.31 -6.22 11.16
C VAL A 301 -18.29 -6.50 12.26
N ILE A 302 -17.57 -7.61 12.17
CA ILE A 302 -16.48 -7.95 13.08
C ILE A 302 -15.19 -7.39 12.45
N LEU A 303 -14.41 -6.63 13.21
CA LEU A 303 -13.26 -5.84 12.73
C LEU A 303 -11.92 -6.35 13.24
#